data_AF-A0A7K0CVY6-F1
#
_entry.id   AF-A0A7K0CVY6-F1
#
_cell.length_a   1.000
_cell.length_b   1.000
_cell.length_c   1.000
_cell.angle_alpha   90.00
_cell.angle_beta   90.00
_cell.angle_gamma   90.00
#
_symmetry.space_group_name_H-M   'P 1'
#
loop_
_entity.id
_entity.type
_entity.pdbx_description
1 polymer ?
#
loop_
_entity_poly.entity_id
_entity_poly.type
_entity_poly.pdbx_seq_one_letter_code
_entity_poly.pdbx_strand_id
1 'polypeptide(L)'
;MAEREKRVDSGTGQALLLSAPEPSGLPVVEPNPRGHQPGERCREPGCGDCHWDVQRFKYWLRGRLLAEGAHDAEVDKPVGAQTPGLLWRTGSRLCAIEVCSAPVHVGFALERTARLRAVGVDEVLWLCPPGFWVAQVPGVAVDDFAADGCDYRVVSGLLEAGPNGLARPREQAWTVREFMQEWVAAQVAFGYRDETAGGWATVSTWEQHTRTQAAVIAQQRQELVNQRTALALARKATRDKAKQVHKLMHRLERAEQVAEELDTARRRLADHSRVDATLRLTVERQRTAVTHWQLITCFAMLVIVAFVASAMILR
;
A
#
# COMPACT_ATOMS: atom_id res chain seq x y z
N MET A 1 -22.34 -83.50 -30.94
CA MET A 1 -22.63 -82.84 -29.65
C MET A 1 -21.40 -82.05 -29.27
N ALA A 2 -21.34 -80.78 -29.70
CA ALA A 2 -21.75 -79.58 -28.93
C ALA A 2 -20.56 -79.09 -28.07
N GLU A 3 -19.69 -78.19 -28.55
CA GLU A 3 -19.81 -76.71 -28.67
C GLU A 3 -19.74 -75.95 -27.32
N ARG A 4 -18.81 -74.96 -27.28
CA ARG A 4 -18.57 -73.83 -26.34
C ARG A 4 -17.13 -73.81 -25.79
N GLU A 5 -16.18 -73.02 -26.30
CA GLU A 5 -16.10 -71.55 -26.46
C GLU A 5 -15.91 -70.77 -25.14
N LYS A 6 -14.68 -70.28 -24.92
CA LYS A 6 -14.33 -69.05 -24.19
C LYS A 6 -12.87 -68.67 -24.48
N ARG A 7 -12.67 -67.85 -25.51
CA ARG A 7 -12.23 -66.43 -25.45
C ARG A 7 -10.97 -66.16 -24.62
N VAL A 8 -9.87 -66.03 -25.37
CA VAL A 8 -8.60 -65.39 -24.99
C VAL A 8 -8.76 -63.89 -25.25
N ASP A 9 -8.58 -63.07 -24.22
CA ASP A 9 -8.53 -61.60 -24.33
C ASP A 9 -7.08 -61.16 -24.51
N SER A 10 -6.69 -60.87 -25.76
CA SER A 10 -5.42 -60.24 -26.11
C SER A 10 -5.62 -58.73 -26.23
N GLY A 11 -5.32 -58.01 -25.14
CA GLY A 11 -5.29 -56.54 -25.13
C GLY A 11 -4.02 -56.01 -25.80
N THR A 12 -4.04 -55.91 -27.12
CA THR A 12 -3.03 -55.23 -27.93
C THR A 12 -3.15 -53.72 -27.69
N GLY A 13 -2.18 -53.13 -26.96
CA GLY A 13 -2.05 -51.69 -26.80
C GLY A 13 -1.83 -51.02 -28.15
N GLN A 14 -2.87 -50.38 -28.69
CA GLN A 14 -2.77 -49.53 -29.86
C GLN A 14 -1.91 -48.31 -29.51
N ALA A 15 -0.77 -48.19 -30.19
CA ALA A 15 -0.04 -46.94 -30.30
C ALA A 15 -0.98 -45.88 -30.89
N LEU A 16 -1.25 -44.83 -30.12
CA LEU A 16 -1.87 -43.60 -30.60
C LEU A 16 -0.95 -42.98 -31.64
N LEU A 17 -1.24 -43.27 -32.92
CA LEU A 17 -0.74 -42.51 -34.06
C LEU A 17 -1.22 -41.07 -33.89
N LEU A 18 -0.30 -40.20 -33.48
CA LEU A 18 -0.46 -38.75 -33.55
C LEU A 18 -0.72 -38.39 -35.01
N SER A 19 -1.97 -38.04 -35.33
CA SER A 19 -2.33 -37.44 -36.60
C SER A 19 -1.51 -36.16 -36.79
N ALA A 20 -0.95 -35.99 -37.99
CA ALA A 20 -0.25 -34.78 -38.39
C ALA A 20 -1.16 -33.54 -38.21
N PRO A 21 -0.62 -32.39 -37.79
CA PRO A 21 -1.42 -31.18 -37.62
C PRO A 21 -2.07 -30.78 -38.94
N GLU A 22 -3.36 -30.45 -38.90
CA GLU A 22 -4.10 -29.95 -40.06
C GLU A 22 -3.40 -28.71 -40.63
N PRO A 23 -3.21 -28.63 -41.96
CA PRO A 23 -2.59 -27.47 -42.57
C PRO A 23 -3.50 -26.26 -42.37
N SER A 24 -3.00 -25.27 -41.62
CA SER A 24 -3.63 -23.96 -41.48
C SER A 24 -3.93 -23.39 -42.86
N GLY A 25 -5.19 -23.05 -43.13
CA GLY A 25 -5.70 -22.46 -44.39
C GLY A 25 -5.20 -21.03 -44.63
N LEU A 26 -3.93 -20.76 -44.36
CA LEU A 26 -3.24 -19.58 -44.83
C LEU A 26 -2.89 -19.80 -46.31
N PRO A 27 -3.01 -18.77 -47.17
CA PRO A 27 -2.59 -18.89 -48.55
C PRO A 27 -1.12 -19.34 -48.61
N VAL A 28 -0.85 -20.39 -49.38
CA VAL A 28 0.52 -20.83 -49.69
C VAL A 28 1.15 -19.72 -50.51
N VAL A 29 1.90 -18.83 -49.85
CA VAL A 29 2.72 -17.83 -50.52
C VAL A 29 3.92 -18.57 -51.10
N GLU A 30 4.05 -18.59 -52.43
CA GLU A 30 5.23 -19.12 -53.09
C GLU A 30 6.46 -18.33 -52.61
N PRO A 31 7.54 -18.98 -52.13
CA PRO A 31 8.71 -18.28 -51.62
C PRO A 31 9.29 -17.37 -52.70
N ASN A 32 9.47 -16.08 -52.42
CA ASN A 32 10.11 -15.17 -53.37
C ASN A 32 11.55 -15.63 -53.65
N PRO A 33 11.88 -16.09 -54.88
CA PRO A 33 13.19 -16.67 -55.18
C PRO A 33 14.32 -15.63 -55.20
N ARG A 34 14.00 -14.33 -55.12
CA ARG A 34 14.97 -13.24 -55.06
C ARG A 34 15.35 -12.83 -53.64
N GLY A 35 14.61 -13.32 -52.63
CA GLY A 35 14.72 -12.80 -51.27
C GLY A 35 14.43 -11.31 -51.19
N HIS A 36 14.97 -10.60 -50.20
CA HIS A 36 14.71 -9.18 -49.95
C HIS A 36 16.00 -8.40 -49.73
N GLN A 37 16.00 -7.10 -50.04
CA GLN A 37 17.18 -6.28 -49.83
C GLN A 37 17.39 -5.97 -48.33
N PRO A 38 18.63 -5.68 -47.90
CA PRO A 38 18.88 -5.14 -46.56
C PRO A 38 18.02 -3.90 -46.29
N GLY A 39 17.32 -3.89 -45.15
CA GLY A 39 16.35 -2.85 -44.80
C GLY A 39 14.92 -3.05 -45.35
N GLU A 40 14.67 -4.08 -46.17
CA GLU A 40 13.32 -4.49 -46.54
C GLU A 40 12.74 -5.45 -45.50
N ARG A 41 11.51 -5.18 -45.05
CA ARG A 41 10.82 -5.95 -44.01
C ARG A 41 10.20 -7.22 -44.60
N CYS A 42 11.00 -8.23 -44.90
CA CYS A 42 10.44 -9.54 -45.27
C CYS A 42 9.99 -10.30 -44.03
N ARG A 43 8.77 -10.84 -44.07
CA ARG A 43 8.18 -11.65 -42.99
C ARG A 43 7.63 -12.97 -43.52
N GLU A 44 8.05 -13.35 -44.73
CA GLU A 44 7.61 -14.58 -45.38
C GLU A 44 8.22 -15.79 -44.68
N PRO A 45 7.41 -16.78 -44.27
CA PRO A 45 7.91 -18.04 -43.73
C PRO A 45 8.79 -18.76 -44.76
N GLY A 46 9.99 -19.18 -44.35
CA GLY A 46 10.88 -19.97 -45.22
C GLY A 46 11.69 -19.15 -46.23
N CYS A 47 11.66 -17.82 -46.19
CA CYS A 47 12.56 -16.98 -46.98
C CYS A 47 14.04 -17.22 -46.58
N GLY A 48 14.89 -17.49 -47.58
CA GLY A 48 16.32 -17.76 -47.37
C GLY A 48 17.09 -16.57 -46.79
N ASP A 49 16.75 -15.35 -47.23
CA ASP A 49 17.37 -14.12 -46.73
C ASP A 49 16.95 -13.84 -45.29
N CYS A 50 15.68 -14.05 -44.94
CA CYS A 50 15.21 -13.99 -43.55
C CYS A 50 15.96 -14.96 -42.63
N HIS A 51 16.33 -16.14 -43.12
CA HIS A 51 17.13 -17.09 -42.35
C HIS A 51 18.54 -16.54 -42.09
N TRP A 52 19.16 -15.92 -43.10
CA TRP A 52 20.47 -15.29 -42.95
C TRP A 52 20.43 -14.09 -42.00
N ASP A 53 19.40 -13.26 -42.08
CA ASP A 53 19.19 -12.13 -41.17
C ASP A 53 18.96 -12.55 -39.73
N VAL A 54 18.18 -13.60 -39.49
CA VAL A 54 18.02 -14.21 -38.16
C VAL A 54 19.35 -14.72 -37.64
N GLN A 55 20.15 -15.38 -38.48
CA GLN A 55 21.47 -15.87 -38.07
C GLN A 55 22.42 -14.71 -37.74
N ARG A 56 22.49 -13.68 -38.60
CA ARG A 56 23.24 -12.45 -38.32
C ARG A 56 22.82 -11.84 -36.98
N PHE A 57 21.52 -11.74 -36.74
CA PHE A 57 20.98 -11.21 -35.48
C PHE A 57 21.38 -12.05 -34.27
N LYS A 58 21.32 -13.39 -34.35
CA LYS A 58 21.79 -14.30 -33.27
C LYS A 58 23.26 -14.07 -32.93
N TYR A 59 24.14 -13.97 -33.94
CA TYR A 59 25.56 -13.71 -33.70
C TYR A 59 25.83 -12.30 -33.17
N TRP A 60 25.07 -11.31 -33.62
CA TRP A 60 25.11 -9.96 -33.04
C TRP A 60 24.70 -9.97 -31.57
N LEU A 61 23.61 -10.66 -31.22
CA LEU A 61 23.16 -10.85 -29.84
C LEU A 61 24.22 -11.52 -28.97
N ARG A 62 24.86 -12.57 -29.48
CA ARG A 62 25.97 -13.24 -28.79
C ARG A 62 27.08 -12.24 -28.45
N GLY A 63 27.54 -11.47 -29.44
CA GLY A 63 28.56 -10.44 -29.23
C GLY A 63 28.12 -9.40 -28.20
N ARG A 64 26.84 -9.00 -28.24
CA ARG A 64 26.29 -8.04 -27.28
C ARG A 64 26.25 -8.59 -25.86
N LEU A 65 25.72 -9.79 -25.65
CA LEU A 65 25.63 -10.41 -24.33
C LEU A 65 27.01 -10.55 -23.68
N LEU A 66 28.01 -10.97 -24.45
CA LEU A 66 29.40 -11.07 -23.96
C LEU A 66 29.96 -9.69 -23.59
N ALA A 67 29.70 -8.66 -24.40
CA ALA A 67 30.15 -7.30 -24.11
C ALA A 67 29.50 -6.72 -22.83
N GLU A 68 28.27 -7.13 -22.51
CA GLU A 68 27.53 -6.68 -21.33
C GLU A 68 27.80 -7.53 -20.07
N GLY A 69 28.73 -8.49 -20.13
CA GLY A 69 29.18 -9.25 -18.96
C GLY A 69 28.55 -10.64 -18.80
N ALA A 70 27.90 -11.18 -19.83
CA ALA A 70 27.59 -12.62 -19.86
C ALA A 70 28.90 -13.42 -19.81
N HIS A 71 28.92 -14.48 -19.01
CA HIS A 71 30.10 -15.34 -18.86
C HIS A 71 30.29 -16.26 -20.06
N ASP A 72 29.19 -16.65 -20.69
CA ASP A 72 29.17 -17.49 -21.88
C ASP A 72 27.94 -17.12 -22.72
N ALA A 73 28.07 -17.21 -24.04
CA ALA A 73 27.00 -17.02 -25.00
C ALA A 73 27.33 -17.78 -26.30
N GLU A 74 26.44 -18.68 -26.71
CA GLU A 74 26.62 -19.54 -27.88
C GLU A 74 25.33 -19.60 -28.70
N VAL A 75 25.49 -19.52 -30.02
CA VAL A 75 24.40 -19.61 -30.99
C VAL A 75 24.15 -21.08 -31.33
N ASP A 76 22.89 -21.49 -31.33
CA ASP A 76 22.46 -22.85 -31.71
C ASP A 76 23.19 -23.98 -30.93
N LYS A 77 23.62 -23.70 -29.69
CA LYS A 77 24.26 -24.70 -28.81
C LYS A 77 23.21 -25.65 -28.22
N PRO A 78 23.39 -26.98 -28.31
CA PRO A 78 22.46 -27.92 -27.69
C PRO A 78 22.54 -27.88 -26.16
N VAL A 79 21.39 -28.03 -25.51
CA VAL A 79 21.19 -28.21 -24.07
C VAL A 79 20.22 -29.37 -23.85
N GLY A 80 20.76 -30.51 -23.39
CA GLY A 80 20.00 -31.76 -23.35
C GLY A 80 19.48 -32.15 -24.73
N ALA A 81 18.18 -32.39 -24.85
CA ALA A 81 17.52 -32.73 -26.11
C ALA A 81 16.99 -31.51 -26.90
N GLN A 82 17.33 -30.29 -26.49
CA GLN A 82 16.86 -29.06 -27.11
C GLN A 82 18.03 -28.25 -27.68
N THR A 83 17.80 -27.51 -28.75
CA THR A 83 18.77 -26.56 -29.33
C THR A 83 18.10 -25.20 -29.45
N PRO A 84 18.23 -24.31 -28.45
CA PRO A 84 17.70 -22.95 -28.53
C PRO A 84 18.47 -22.11 -29.56
N GLY A 85 17.85 -21.06 -30.07
CA GLY A 85 18.52 -20.15 -31.01
C GLY A 85 19.79 -19.51 -30.46
N LEU A 86 19.80 -19.15 -29.18
CA LEU A 86 20.98 -18.70 -28.45
C LEU A 86 20.88 -19.14 -26.99
N LEU A 87 21.97 -19.66 -26.46
CA LEU A 87 22.11 -20.01 -25.04
C LEU A 87 23.16 -19.10 -24.41
N TRP A 88 22.88 -18.54 -23.24
CA TRP A 88 23.85 -17.70 -22.52
C TRP A 88 23.76 -17.89 -21.02
N ARG A 89 24.82 -17.50 -20.32
CA ARG A 89 24.94 -17.66 -18.88
C ARG A 89 25.49 -16.42 -18.21
N THR A 90 24.93 -16.05 -17.06
CA THR A 90 25.53 -15.08 -16.15
C THR A 90 25.41 -15.55 -14.71
N GLY A 91 26.55 -15.68 -14.02
CA GLY A 91 26.59 -16.29 -12.69
C GLY A 91 25.96 -17.68 -12.69
N SER A 92 24.90 -17.87 -11.90
CA SER A 92 24.13 -19.11 -11.84
C SER A 92 22.98 -19.22 -12.84
N ARG A 93 22.64 -18.14 -13.56
CA ARG A 93 21.49 -18.10 -14.47
C ARG A 93 21.88 -18.66 -15.84
N LEU A 94 21.19 -19.71 -16.28
CA LEU A 94 21.24 -20.24 -17.64
C LEU A 94 19.99 -19.78 -18.40
N CYS A 95 20.19 -18.96 -19.43
CA CYS A 95 19.11 -18.32 -20.17
C CYS A 95 19.14 -18.75 -21.65
N ALA A 96 17.97 -18.86 -22.26
CA ALA A 96 17.82 -19.12 -23.70
C ALA A 96 17.09 -17.97 -24.39
N ILE A 97 17.45 -17.73 -25.66
CA ILE A 97 16.74 -16.83 -26.55
C ILE A 97 16.28 -17.63 -27.76
N GLU A 98 14.98 -17.60 -28.04
CA GLU A 98 14.40 -18.10 -29.28
C GLU A 98 14.18 -16.93 -30.23
N VAL A 99 14.75 -17.04 -31.43
CA VAL A 99 14.61 -16.03 -32.48
C VAL A 99 13.83 -16.64 -33.63
N CYS A 100 12.75 -15.99 -34.05
CA CYS A 100 11.93 -16.41 -35.18
C CYS A 100 11.71 -15.23 -36.11
N SER A 101 11.90 -15.41 -37.43
CA SER A 101 11.61 -14.39 -38.45
C SER A 101 10.12 -14.30 -38.81
N ALA A 102 9.34 -15.33 -38.48
CA ALA A 102 7.91 -15.38 -38.70
C ALA A 102 7.13 -15.19 -37.38
N PRO A 103 5.86 -14.72 -37.44
CA PRO A 103 4.98 -14.72 -36.28
C PRO A 103 4.86 -16.14 -35.69
N VAL A 104 4.97 -16.24 -34.36
CA VAL A 104 4.94 -17.52 -33.66
C VAL A 104 3.54 -17.83 -33.12
N HIS A 105 3.11 -19.09 -33.26
CA HIS A 105 1.91 -19.58 -32.61
C HIS A 105 2.13 -19.73 -31.10
N VAL A 106 1.23 -19.15 -30.28
CA VAL A 106 1.40 -19.07 -28.82
C VAL A 106 1.54 -20.44 -28.18
N GLY A 107 0.71 -21.42 -28.57
CA GLY A 107 0.79 -22.79 -28.03
C GLY A 107 2.16 -23.43 -28.28
N PHE A 108 2.73 -23.21 -29.47
CA PHE A 108 4.06 -23.73 -29.80
C PHE A 108 5.14 -23.08 -28.93
N ALA A 109 5.08 -21.76 -28.76
CA ALA A 109 6.04 -21.03 -27.94
C ALA A 109 5.98 -21.42 -26.46
N LEU A 110 4.78 -21.63 -25.90
CA LEU A 110 4.60 -22.09 -24.53
C LEU A 110 5.16 -23.51 -24.33
N GLU A 111 4.82 -24.44 -25.22
CA GLU A 111 5.36 -25.80 -25.17
C GLU A 111 6.88 -25.83 -25.32
N ARG A 112 7.42 -25.05 -26.27
CA ARG A 112 8.87 -24.94 -26.48
C ARG A 112 9.56 -24.35 -25.26
N THR A 113 8.98 -23.33 -24.64
CA THR A 113 9.47 -22.74 -23.39
C THR A 113 9.48 -23.77 -22.25
N ALA A 114 8.41 -24.55 -22.11
CA ALA A 114 8.33 -25.62 -21.11
C ALA A 114 9.40 -26.70 -21.33
N ARG A 115 9.63 -27.11 -22.58
CA ARG A 115 10.70 -28.07 -22.91
C ARG A 115 12.09 -27.55 -22.58
N LEU A 116 12.38 -26.27 -22.85
CA LEU A 116 13.65 -25.65 -22.49
C LEU A 116 13.85 -25.56 -20.97
N ARG A 117 12.80 -25.17 -20.23
CA ARG A 117 12.83 -25.17 -18.77
C ARG A 117 13.05 -26.57 -18.18
N ALA A 118 12.43 -27.60 -18.78
CA ALA A 118 12.60 -28.98 -18.34
C ALA A 118 14.03 -29.51 -18.49
N VAL A 119 14.84 -28.95 -19.40
CA VAL A 119 16.27 -29.29 -19.55
C VAL A 119 17.21 -28.39 -18.76
N GLY A 120 16.68 -27.57 -17.84
CA GLY A 120 17.47 -26.77 -16.90
C GLY A 120 17.76 -25.33 -17.33
N VAL A 121 17.03 -24.79 -18.31
CA VAL A 121 17.08 -23.36 -18.62
C VAL A 121 16.19 -22.58 -17.65
N ASP A 122 16.75 -21.58 -16.97
CA ASP A 122 16.04 -20.77 -15.98
C ASP A 122 15.07 -19.78 -16.65
N GLU A 123 15.53 -19.08 -17.68
CA GLU A 123 14.79 -18.03 -18.37
C GLU A 123 14.80 -18.26 -19.88
N VAL A 124 13.65 -18.08 -20.54
CA VAL A 124 13.50 -18.17 -21.99
C VAL A 124 12.91 -16.86 -22.48
N LEU A 125 13.56 -16.23 -23.47
CA LEU A 125 13.11 -15.01 -24.13
C LEU A 125 12.80 -15.28 -25.60
N TRP A 126 11.64 -14.84 -26.07
CA TRP A 126 11.27 -14.88 -27.49
C TRP A 126 11.51 -13.52 -28.16
N LEU A 127 12.23 -13.53 -29.27
CA LEU A 127 12.44 -12.38 -30.16
C LEU A 127 11.83 -12.72 -31.52
N CYS A 128 10.68 -12.14 -31.82
CA CYS A 128 9.96 -12.39 -33.08
C CYS A 128 9.40 -11.07 -33.65
N PRO A 129 8.84 -11.05 -34.87
CA PRO A 129 8.20 -9.86 -35.41
C PRO A 129 6.96 -9.47 -34.58
N PRO A 130 6.51 -8.21 -34.65
CA PRO A 130 5.35 -7.74 -33.88
C PRO A 130 4.08 -8.55 -34.19
N GLY A 131 3.33 -8.90 -33.15
CA GLY A 131 2.07 -9.63 -33.28
C GLY A 131 1.37 -9.85 -31.94
N PHE A 132 0.20 -10.50 -31.99
CA PHE A 132 -0.64 -10.76 -30.80
C PHE A 132 -0.01 -11.73 -29.79
N TRP A 133 1.07 -12.43 -30.16
CA TRP A 133 1.79 -13.38 -29.32
C TRP A 133 2.56 -12.69 -28.18
N VAL A 134 2.97 -11.43 -28.37
CA VAL A 134 3.88 -10.70 -27.47
C VAL A 134 3.30 -10.59 -26.05
N ALA A 135 1.97 -10.45 -25.94
CA ALA A 135 1.30 -10.38 -24.65
C ALA A 135 1.10 -11.75 -24.00
N GLN A 136 1.45 -12.86 -24.64
CA GLN A 136 1.07 -14.23 -24.23
C GLN A 136 2.26 -15.14 -23.93
N VAL A 137 3.47 -14.76 -24.35
CA VAL A 137 4.71 -15.52 -24.11
C VAL A 137 5.85 -14.61 -23.68
N PRO A 138 6.84 -15.10 -22.92
CA PRO A 138 7.94 -14.27 -22.42
C PRO A 138 8.82 -13.81 -23.58
N GLY A 139 8.54 -12.62 -24.12
CA GLY A 139 9.19 -12.15 -25.32
C GLY A 139 8.96 -10.68 -25.62
N VAL A 140 9.79 -10.16 -26.52
CA VAL A 140 9.68 -8.80 -27.03
C VAL A 140 9.68 -8.82 -28.55
N ALA A 141 8.88 -7.95 -29.16
CA ALA A 141 8.82 -7.86 -30.60
C ALA A 141 9.96 -7.01 -31.14
N VAL A 142 10.68 -7.55 -32.11
CA VAL A 142 11.72 -6.83 -32.86
C VAL A 142 11.11 -6.31 -34.16
N ASP A 143 11.32 -5.04 -34.50
CA ASP A 143 10.70 -4.41 -35.68
C ASP A 143 11.12 -5.09 -37.00
N ASP A 144 12.44 -5.33 -37.11
CA ASP A 144 13.11 -5.87 -38.28
C ASP A 144 14.39 -6.62 -37.90
N PHE A 145 14.63 -7.78 -38.52
CA PHE A 145 15.86 -8.56 -38.39
C PHE A 145 16.90 -8.21 -39.47
N ALA A 146 16.49 -7.45 -40.49
CA ALA A 146 17.32 -6.97 -41.59
C ALA A 146 17.87 -5.54 -41.38
N ALA A 147 17.80 -5.03 -40.14
CA ALA A 147 18.08 -3.63 -39.82
C ALA A 147 19.46 -3.16 -40.31
N ASP A 148 19.48 -2.01 -40.98
CA ASP A 148 20.72 -1.38 -41.43
C ASP A 148 21.59 -0.97 -40.22
N GLY A 149 22.90 -1.14 -40.36
CA GLY A 149 23.86 -0.86 -39.28
C GLY A 149 23.65 -1.65 -37.97
N CYS A 150 22.83 -2.71 -37.97
CA CYS A 150 22.46 -3.48 -36.77
C CYS A 150 21.76 -2.64 -35.68
N ASP A 151 21.01 -1.58 -36.04
CA ASP A 151 20.15 -0.82 -35.10
C ASP A 151 18.81 -1.53 -34.86
N TYR A 152 18.88 -2.68 -34.18
CA TYR A 152 17.69 -3.48 -33.88
C TYR A 152 16.84 -2.82 -32.80
N ARG A 153 15.52 -2.73 -33.04
CA ARG A 153 14.57 -2.07 -32.14
C ARG A 153 13.50 -3.00 -31.61
N VAL A 154 13.27 -2.92 -30.31
CA VAL A 154 12.12 -3.49 -29.63
C VAL A 154 10.95 -2.53 -29.73
N VAL A 155 9.83 -3.00 -30.29
CA VAL A 155 8.64 -2.18 -30.53
C VAL A 155 7.43 -2.58 -29.69
N SER A 156 7.45 -3.75 -29.06
CA SER A 156 6.44 -4.15 -28.07
C SER A 156 6.94 -5.28 -27.14
N GLY A 157 6.22 -5.52 -26.03
CA GLY A 157 6.53 -6.58 -25.06
C GLY A 157 7.25 -6.12 -23.79
N LEU A 158 7.67 -4.85 -23.75
CA LEU A 158 8.22 -4.24 -22.55
C LEU A 158 7.11 -3.65 -21.69
N LEU A 159 7.30 -3.75 -20.37
CA LEU A 159 6.42 -3.16 -19.37
C LEU A 159 7.14 -2.02 -18.66
N GLU A 160 6.39 -0.97 -18.31
CA GLU A 160 6.87 0.13 -17.47
C GLU A 160 5.90 0.41 -16.33
N ALA A 161 6.39 1.08 -15.29
CA ALA A 161 5.56 1.51 -14.18
C ALA A 161 4.63 2.65 -14.62
N GLY A 162 3.32 2.40 -14.60
CA GLY A 162 2.32 3.43 -14.83
C GLY A 162 2.15 4.38 -13.63
N PRO A 163 1.49 5.53 -13.81
CA PRO A 163 1.27 6.53 -12.77
C PRO A 163 0.49 6.00 -11.55
N ASN A 164 -0.29 4.92 -11.74
CA ASN A 164 -1.06 4.28 -10.67
C ASN A 164 -0.28 3.14 -9.98
N GLY A 165 1.01 2.98 -10.27
CA GLY A 165 1.84 1.87 -9.78
C GLY A 165 1.54 0.51 -10.43
N LEU A 166 0.65 0.48 -11.44
CA LEU A 166 0.34 -0.70 -12.24
C LEU A 166 1.28 -0.80 -13.43
N ALA A 167 1.68 -2.03 -13.79
CA ALA A 167 2.44 -2.27 -15.01
C ALA A 167 1.59 -1.91 -16.23
N ARG A 168 2.14 -1.11 -17.14
CA ARG A 168 1.54 -0.79 -18.44
C ARG A 168 2.50 -1.16 -19.57
N PRO A 169 2.00 -1.52 -20.77
CA PRO A 169 2.85 -1.64 -21.94
C PRO A 169 3.61 -0.34 -22.17
N ARG A 170 4.91 -0.46 -22.45
CA ARG A 170 5.73 0.68 -22.84
C ARG A 170 5.38 1.11 -24.26
N GLU A 171 5.14 2.41 -24.46
CA GLU A 171 4.75 2.95 -25.77
C GLU A 171 5.95 3.36 -26.64
N GLN A 172 7.09 3.66 -26.03
CA GLN A 172 8.28 4.10 -26.74
C GLN A 172 9.15 2.91 -27.17
N ALA A 173 9.56 2.92 -28.44
CA ALA A 173 10.51 1.94 -28.97
C ALA A 173 11.85 2.01 -28.22
N TRP A 174 12.43 0.85 -27.96
CA TRP A 174 13.67 0.68 -27.18
C TRP A 174 14.72 0.00 -28.07
N THR A 175 16.00 0.26 -27.87
CA THR A 175 17.01 -0.49 -28.64
C THR A 175 17.16 -1.89 -28.06
N VAL A 176 17.34 -2.91 -28.91
CA VAL A 176 17.67 -4.27 -28.42
C VAL A 176 18.98 -4.24 -27.64
N ARG A 177 19.88 -3.31 -27.98
CA ARG A 177 21.15 -3.07 -27.28
C ARG A 177 20.96 -2.75 -25.80
N GLU A 178 20.12 -1.75 -25.51
CA GLU A 178 19.82 -1.31 -24.13
C GLU A 178 19.04 -2.39 -23.39
N PHE A 179 18.07 -3.04 -24.07
CA PHE A 179 17.33 -4.16 -23.49
C PHE A 179 18.27 -5.30 -23.02
N MET A 180 19.23 -5.70 -23.86
CA MET A 180 20.18 -6.77 -23.50
C MET A 180 21.08 -6.37 -22.33
N GLN A 181 21.55 -5.13 -22.30
CA GLN A 181 22.34 -4.61 -21.18
C GLN A 181 21.57 -4.70 -19.86
N GLU A 182 20.34 -4.20 -19.85
CA GLU A 182 19.51 -4.25 -18.65
C GLU A 182 19.09 -5.67 -18.28
N TRP A 183 18.90 -6.58 -19.25
CA TRP A 183 18.57 -7.98 -18.95
C TRP A 183 19.74 -8.75 -18.35
N VAL A 184 20.95 -8.56 -18.86
CA VAL A 184 22.17 -9.13 -18.28
C VAL A 184 22.38 -8.60 -16.86
N ALA A 185 22.13 -7.31 -16.64
CA ALA A 185 22.19 -6.68 -15.32
C ALA A 185 21.02 -7.05 -14.38
N ALA A 186 20.04 -7.83 -14.84
CA ALA A 186 18.80 -8.15 -14.13
C ALA A 186 17.97 -6.92 -13.72
N GLN A 187 18.07 -5.85 -14.51
CA GLN A 187 17.38 -4.56 -14.31
C GLN A 187 16.14 -4.41 -15.19
N VAL A 188 16.03 -5.15 -16.31
CA VAL A 188 14.84 -5.10 -17.16
C VAL A 188 13.77 -6.09 -16.71
N ALA A 189 12.52 -5.64 -16.81
CA ALA A 189 11.33 -6.45 -16.63
C ALA A 189 10.58 -6.55 -17.96
N PHE A 190 10.41 -7.76 -18.47
CA PHE A 190 9.48 -8.06 -19.56
C PHE A 190 8.50 -9.11 -19.06
N GLY A 191 7.22 -8.96 -19.36
CA GLY A 191 6.17 -9.81 -18.81
C GLY A 191 5.20 -10.23 -19.90
N TYR A 192 4.60 -11.40 -19.69
CA TYR A 192 3.49 -11.89 -20.51
C TYR A 192 2.28 -12.15 -19.64
N ARG A 193 1.09 -12.03 -20.21
CA ARG A 193 -0.17 -12.30 -19.53
C ARG A 193 -0.29 -13.80 -19.30
N ASP A 194 -0.43 -14.17 -18.05
CA ASP A 194 -0.80 -15.51 -17.61
C ASP A 194 -2.25 -15.50 -17.17
N GLU A 195 -3.09 -16.13 -17.98
CA GLU A 195 -4.52 -16.24 -17.73
C GLU A 195 -4.82 -17.10 -16.49
N THR A 196 -3.93 -18.03 -16.13
CA THR A 196 -4.10 -18.93 -14.99
C THR A 196 -3.75 -18.28 -13.65
N ALA A 197 -2.78 -17.36 -13.65
CA ALA A 197 -2.40 -16.57 -12.47
C ALA A 197 -3.21 -15.27 -12.31
N GLY A 198 -4.11 -14.96 -13.26
CA GLY A 198 -4.92 -13.74 -13.25
C GLY A 198 -4.10 -12.46 -13.40
N GLY A 199 -2.90 -12.52 -14.00
CA GLY A 199 -1.94 -11.42 -14.02
C GLY A 199 -0.79 -11.62 -15.02
N TRP A 200 0.22 -10.75 -14.97
CA TRP A 200 1.44 -10.89 -15.78
C TRP A 200 2.42 -11.84 -15.07
N ALA A 201 2.75 -12.98 -15.68
CA ALA A 201 3.66 -13.96 -15.09
C ALA A 201 5.11 -13.71 -15.51
N THR A 202 5.99 -13.91 -14.53
CA THR A 202 7.44 -13.76 -14.58
C THR A 202 7.95 -12.34 -14.83
N VAL A 203 8.21 -11.65 -13.71
CA VAL A 203 9.34 -10.76 -13.59
C VAL A 203 9.89 -11.06 -12.19
N SER A 204 11.08 -11.65 -12.09
CA SER A 204 11.78 -11.87 -10.81
C SER A 204 11.85 -10.58 -9.97
N THR A 205 11.97 -9.44 -10.65
CA THR A 205 11.89 -8.08 -10.09
C THR A 205 10.48 -7.66 -9.65
N TRP A 206 9.39 -8.11 -10.28
CA TRP A 206 8.02 -7.80 -9.84
C TRP A 206 7.61 -8.59 -8.62
N GLU A 207 8.10 -9.82 -8.45
CA GLU A 207 7.91 -10.54 -7.19
C GLU A 207 8.57 -9.75 -6.03
N GLN A 208 9.76 -9.21 -6.27
CA GLN A 208 10.47 -8.38 -5.30
C GLN A 208 9.77 -7.03 -5.06
N HIS A 209 9.24 -6.40 -6.11
CA HIS A 209 8.46 -5.17 -6.01
C HIS A 209 7.10 -5.40 -5.33
N THR A 210 6.41 -6.50 -5.62
CA THR A 210 5.12 -6.88 -5.02
C THR A 210 5.29 -7.28 -3.56
N ARG A 211 6.37 -7.99 -3.20
CA ARG A 211 6.72 -8.24 -1.79
C ARG A 211 6.98 -6.93 -1.05
N THR A 212 7.69 -6.00 -1.68
CA THR A 212 7.95 -4.68 -1.09
C THR A 212 6.66 -3.89 -0.93
N GLN A 213 5.79 -3.86 -1.93
CA GLN A 213 4.46 -3.23 -1.84
C GLN A 213 3.57 -3.90 -0.79
N ALA A 214 3.56 -5.23 -0.70
CA ALA A 214 2.80 -5.96 0.31
C ALA A 214 3.30 -5.64 1.72
N ALA A 215 4.61 -5.52 1.91
CA ALA A 215 5.20 -5.10 3.18
C ALA A 215 4.81 -3.66 3.55
N VAL A 216 4.85 -2.73 2.58
CA VAL A 216 4.39 -1.34 2.78
C VAL A 216 2.90 -1.29 3.12
N ILE A 217 2.05 -2.05 2.42
CA ILE A 217 0.60 -2.12 2.71
C ILE A 217 0.36 -2.71 4.10
N ALA A 218 1.10 -3.75 4.50
CA ALA A 218 1.00 -4.32 5.84
C ALA A 218 1.40 -3.31 6.92
N GLN A 219 2.48 -2.54 6.68
CA GLN A 219 2.91 -1.47 7.58
C GLN A 219 1.86 -0.35 7.68
N GLN A 220 1.28 0.08 6.56
CA GLN A 220 0.21 1.09 6.54
C GLN A 220 -1.05 0.61 7.26
N ARG A 221 -1.42 -0.67 7.11
CA ARG A 221 -2.54 -1.27 7.86
C ARG A 221 -2.28 -1.25 9.36
N GLN A 222 -1.07 -1.61 9.79
CA GLN A 222 -0.69 -1.57 11.20
C GLN A 222 -0.74 -0.14 11.74
N GLU A 223 -0.25 0.83 10.97
CA GLU A 223 -0.29 2.25 11.35
C GLU A 223 -1.74 2.76 11.48
N LEU A 224 -2.64 2.40 10.57
CA LEU A 224 -4.06 2.74 10.69
C LEU A 224 -4.72 2.14 11.93
N VAL A 225 -4.33 0.92 12.33
CA VAL A 225 -4.79 0.30 13.59
C VAL A 225 -4.27 1.07 14.80
N ASN A 226 -2.98 1.45 14.79
CA ASN A 226 -2.37 2.26 15.85
C ASN A 226 -3.06 3.64 15.97
N GLN A 227 -3.36 4.29 14.86
CA GLN A 227 -4.07 5.57 14.84
C GLN A 227 -5.51 5.44 15.38
N ARG A 228 -6.23 4.37 14.99
CA ARG A 228 -7.58 4.10 15.52
C ARG A 228 -7.58 3.85 17.02
N THR A 229 -6.60 3.09 17.52
CA THR A 229 -6.46 2.84 18.97
C THR A 229 -6.09 4.10 19.74
N ALA A 230 -5.14 4.91 19.22
CA ALA A 230 -4.79 6.20 19.81
C ALA A 230 -6.00 7.16 19.87
N LEU A 231 -6.81 7.23 18.79
CA LEU A 231 -8.03 8.04 18.77
C LEU A 231 -9.06 7.54 19.79
N ALA A 232 -9.23 6.23 19.94
CA ALA A 232 -10.14 5.65 20.94
C ALA A 232 -9.70 6.00 22.37
N LEU A 233 -8.40 5.94 22.65
CA LEU A 233 -7.83 6.35 23.94
C LEU A 233 -8.01 7.85 24.20
N ALA A 234 -7.75 8.70 23.21
CA ALA A 234 -7.99 10.14 23.31
C ALA A 234 -9.46 10.47 23.61
N ARG A 235 -10.39 9.82 22.90
CA ARG A 235 -11.85 9.96 23.14
C ARG A 235 -12.31 9.46 24.51
N LYS A 236 -11.59 8.50 25.11
CA LYS A 236 -11.86 8.05 26.48
C LYS A 236 -11.35 9.08 27.48
N ALA A 237 -10.12 9.56 27.30
CA ALA A 237 -9.52 10.57 28.15
C ALA A 237 -10.33 11.89 28.18
N THR A 238 -10.85 12.34 27.03
CA THR A 238 -11.70 13.54 26.97
C THR A 238 -13.02 13.35 27.73
N ARG A 239 -13.66 12.18 27.62
CA ARG A 239 -14.86 11.85 28.41
C ARG A 239 -14.58 11.84 29.92
N ASP A 240 -13.46 11.26 30.34
CA ASP A 240 -13.10 11.21 31.75
C ASP A 240 -12.78 12.60 32.29
N LYS A 241 -12.11 13.45 31.50
CA LYS A 241 -11.89 14.87 31.83
C LYS A 241 -13.18 15.66 31.91
N ALA A 242 -14.14 15.45 31.00
CA ALA A 242 -15.46 16.10 31.04
C ALA A 242 -16.22 15.73 32.33
N LYS A 243 -16.18 14.46 32.76
CA LYS A 243 -16.75 14.03 34.05
C LYS A 243 -16.06 14.70 35.24
N GLN A 244 -14.74 14.85 35.21
CA GLN A 244 -13.98 15.56 36.25
C GLN A 244 -14.39 17.03 36.33
N VAL A 245 -14.49 17.72 35.19
CA VAL A 245 -14.94 19.12 35.11
C VAL A 245 -16.35 19.26 35.68
N HIS A 246 -17.28 18.40 35.28
CA HIS A 246 -18.65 18.44 35.79
C HIS A 246 -18.71 18.24 37.32
N LYS A 247 -17.92 17.31 37.86
CA LYS A 247 -17.83 17.10 39.31
C LYS A 247 -17.23 18.32 40.04
N LEU A 248 -16.25 18.99 39.44
CA LEU A 248 -15.65 20.21 40.00
C LEU A 248 -16.63 21.39 39.94
N MET A 249 -17.38 21.56 38.85
CA MET A 249 -18.43 22.57 38.75
C MET A 249 -19.48 22.40 39.84
N HIS A 250 -19.99 21.19 40.06
CA HIS A 250 -20.95 20.95 41.14
C HIS A 250 -20.35 21.22 42.54
N ARG A 251 -19.05 20.98 42.74
CA ARG A 251 -18.38 21.33 44.01
C ARG A 251 -18.24 22.83 44.17
N LEU A 252 -17.95 23.56 43.10
CA LEU A 252 -17.87 25.02 43.08
C LEU A 252 -19.23 25.63 43.41
N GLU A 253 -20.30 25.20 42.74
CA GLU A 253 -21.67 25.69 42.97
C GLU A 253 -22.10 25.49 44.44
N ARG A 254 -21.77 24.34 45.04
CA ARG A 254 -22.01 24.11 46.47
C ARG A 254 -21.18 25.03 47.38
N ALA A 255 -19.95 25.33 47.00
CA ALA A 255 -19.10 26.24 47.77
C ALA A 255 -19.61 27.69 47.67
N GLU A 256 -20.11 28.09 46.51
CA GLU A 256 -20.75 29.39 46.28
C GLU A 256 -22.01 29.54 47.15
N GLN A 257 -22.87 28.52 47.21
CA GLN A 257 -24.05 28.52 48.10
C GLN A 257 -23.67 28.70 49.58
N VAL A 258 -22.65 27.98 50.06
CA VAL A 258 -22.17 28.12 51.45
C VAL A 258 -21.57 29.51 51.70
N ALA A 259 -20.90 30.11 50.71
CA ALA A 259 -20.37 31.46 50.82
C ALA A 259 -21.51 32.50 50.90
N GLU A 260 -22.55 32.36 50.10
CA GLU A 260 -23.75 33.20 50.18
C GLU A 260 -24.43 33.06 51.55
N GLU A 261 -24.61 31.84 52.06
CA GLU A 261 -25.15 31.59 53.40
C GLU A 261 -24.30 32.27 54.49
N LEU A 262 -22.97 32.17 54.41
CA LEU A 262 -22.06 32.82 55.36
C LEU A 262 -22.19 34.34 55.31
N ASP A 263 -22.31 34.93 54.12
CA ASP A 263 -22.49 36.37 53.97
C ASP A 263 -23.85 36.84 54.51
N THR A 264 -24.92 36.06 54.34
CA THR A 264 -26.21 36.37 54.99
C THR A 264 -26.13 36.28 56.51
N ALA A 265 -25.43 35.28 57.06
CA ALA A 265 -25.23 35.13 58.50
C ALA A 265 -24.40 36.28 59.08
N ARG A 266 -23.34 36.71 58.38
CA ARG A 266 -22.53 37.88 58.74
C ARG A 266 -23.37 39.15 58.78
N ARG A 267 -24.25 39.38 57.79
CA ARG A 267 -25.18 40.52 57.80
C ARG A 267 -26.11 40.49 59.01
N ARG A 268 -26.68 39.33 59.33
CA ARG A 268 -27.54 39.16 60.54
C ARG A 268 -26.78 39.43 61.84
N LEU A 269 -25.55 38.94 61.98
CA LEU A 269 -24.72 39.22 63.15
C LEU A 269 -24.39 40.71 63.26
N ALA A 270 -24.07 41.36 62.14
CA ALA A 270 -23.85 42.81 62.11
C ALA A 270 -25.11 43.58 62.56
N ASP A 271 -26.30 43.18 62.10
CA ASP A 271 -27.56 43.81 62.52
C ASP A 271 -27.87 43.55 64.00
N HIS A 272 -27.67 42.33 64.52
CA HIS A 272 -27.78 42.05 65.96
C HIS A 272 -26.81 42.90 66.77
N SER A 273 -25.55 43.05 66.34
CA SER A 273 -24.57 43.89 67.04
C SER A 273 -24.98 45.37 67.08
N ARG A 274 -25.66 45.87 66.04
CA ARG A 274 -26.23 47.22 66.00
C ARG A 274 -27.39 47.37 66.98
N VAL A 275 -28.28 46.39 67.03
CA VAL A 275 -29.41 46.37 67.98
C VAL A 275 -28.90 46.28 69.42
N ASP A 276 -27.92 45.43 69.72
CA ASP A 276 -27.33 45.33 71.06
C ASP A 276 -26.65 46.65 71.46
N ALA A 277 -25.95 47.31 70.53
CA ALA A 277 -25.36 48.62 70.77
C ALA A 277 -26.41 49.69 71.08
N THR A 278 -27.53 49.73 70.35
CA THR A 278 -28.62 50.67 70.64
C THR A 278 -29.32 50.36 71.96
N LEU A 279 -29.52 49.08 72.30
CA LEU A 279 -30.07 48.67 73.60
C LEU A 279 -29.15 49.03 74.76
N ARG A 280 -27.83 48.89 74.62
CA ARG A 280 -26.88 49.34 75.65
C ARG A 280 -26.98 50.85 75.87
N LEU A 281 -27.05 51.64 74.79
CA LEU A 281 -27.22 53.09 74.89
C LEU A 281 -28.55 53.47 75.56
N THR A 282 -29.65 52.75 75.31
CA THR A 282 -30.93 53.02 75.97
C THR A 282 -30.91 52.64 77.45
N VAL A 283 -30.29 51.51 77.82
CA VAL A 283 -30.11 51.10 79.22
C VAL A 283 -29.26 52.11 79.98
N GLU A 284 -28.15 52.58 79.40
CA GLU A 284 -27.31 53.63 80.00
C GLU A 284 -28.11 54.92 80.22
N ARG A 285 -28.90 55.36 79.24
CA ARG A 285 -29.79 56.52 79.39
C ARG A 285 -30.83 56.33 80.49
N GLN A 286 -31.46 55.17 80.57
CA GLN A 286 -32.43 54.86 81.61
C GLN A 286 -31.78 54.83 82.99
N ARG A 287 -30.58 54.25 83.13
CA ARG A 287 -29.82 54.24 84.38
C ARG A 287 -29.53 55.66 84.85
N THR A 288 -29.07 56.54 83.96
CA THR A 288 -28.85 57.95 84.25
C THR A 288 -30.14 58.66 84.68
N ALA A 289 -31.26 58.38 84.01
CA ALA A 289 -32.56 58.92 84.40
C ALA A 289 -32.99 58.45 85.80
N VAL A 290 -32.83 57.16 86.12
CA VAL A 290 -33.11 56.61 87.46
C VAL A 290 -32.24 57.29 88.51
N THR A 291 -30.94 57.47 88.25
CA THR A 291 -30.06 58.18 89.19
C THR A 291 -30.49 59.63 89.40
N HIS A 292 -30.93 60.34 88.34
CA HIS A 292 -31.48 61.68 88.48
C HIS A 292 -32.77 61.71 89.31
N TRP A 293 -33.70 60.78 89.08
CA TRP A 293 -34.93 60.67 89.87
C TRP A 293 -34.65 60.32 91.34
N GLN A 294 -33.69 59.45 91.62
CA GLN A 294 -33.24 59.15 92.99
C GLN A 294 -32.66 60.38 93.68
N LEU A 295 -31.85 61.18 92.97
CA LEU A 295 -31.34 62.44 93.52
C LEU A 295 -32.49 63.43 93.80
N ILE A 296 -33.43 63.63 92.87
CA ILE A 296 -34.59 64.51 93.04
C ILE A 296 -35.44 64.07 94.24
N THR A 297 -35.73 62.78 94.38
CA THR A 297 -36.52 62.25 95.50
C THR A 297 -35.78 62.36 96.83
N CYS A 298 -34.47 62.08 96.89
CA CYS A 298 -33.65 62.35 98.08
C CYS A 298 -33.65 63.83 98.47
N PHE A 299 -33.47 64.75 97.52
CA PHE A 299 -33.56 66.20 97.77
C PHE A 299 -34.95 66.60 98.28
N ALA A 300 -36.03 66.11 97.66
CA ALA A 300 -37.39 66.37 98.10
C ALA A 300 -37.65 65.85 99.53
N MET A 301 -37.20 64.63 99.84
CA MET A 301 -37.28 64.07 101.19
C MET A 301 -36.51 64.89 102.22
N LEU A 302 -35.29 65.36 101.89
CA LEU A 302 -34.51 66.24 102.77
C LEU A 302 -35.24 67.58 103.02
N VAL A 303 -35.87 68.16 102.00
CA VAL A 303 -36.68 69.39 102.14
C VAL A 303 -37.90 69.15 103.03
N ILE A 304 -38.62 68.05 102.84
CA ILE A 304 -39.77 67.70 103.69
C ILE A 304 -39.34 67.52 105.15
N VAL A 305 -38.25 66.77 105.40
CA VAL A 305 -37.71 66.56 106.75
C VAL A 305 -37.29 67.90 107.38
N ALA A 306 -36.61 68.77 106.63
CA ALA A 306 -36.25 70.10 107.09
C ALA A 306 -37.49 70.94 107.46
N PHE A 307 -38.57 70.85 106.67
CA PHE A 307 -39.83 71.56 106.92
C PHE A 307 -40.54 71.03 108.19
N VAL A 308 -40.58 69.71 108.39
CA VAL A 308 -41.15 69.09 109.59
C VAL A 308 -40.34 69.44 110.85
N ALA A 309 -39.00 69.40 110.76
CA ALA A 309 -38.13 69.76 111.88
C ALA A 309 -38.28 71.23 112.27
N SER A 310 -38.36 72.14 111.30
CA SER A 310 -38.62 73.57 111.57
C SER A 310 -40.03 73.81 112.13
N ALA A 311 -41.04 73.08 111.68
CA ALA A 311 -42.39 73.13 112.28
C ALA A 311 -42.45 72.61 113.72
N MET A 312 -41.60 71.64 114.10
CA MET A 312 -41.50 71.16 115.49
C MET A 312 -40.79 72.13 116.44
N ILE A 313 -39.83 72.92 115.94
CA ILE A 313 -39.12 73.94 116.74
C ILE A 313 -39.99 75.18 117.01
N LEU A 314 -41.03 75.40 116.21
CA LEU A 314 -41.99 76.51 116.34
C LEU A 314 -43.21 76.20 117.23
N ARG A 315 -43.19 75.08 117.98
CA ARG A 315 -44.17 74.72 119.02
C ARG A 315 -43.53 74.77 120.39
#